data_AF-A0A6V7LPR0-F1
#
_entry.id   AF-A0A6V7LPR0-F1
#
_cell.length_a   1.000
_cell.length_b   1.000
_cell.length_c   1.000
_cell.angle_alpha   90.00
_cell.angle_beta   90.00
_cell.angle_gamma   90.00
#
_symmetry.space_group_name_H-M   'P 1'
#
loop_
_entity.id
_entity.type
_entity.pdbx_description
1 polymer ?
#
loop_
_entity_poly.entity_id
_entity_poly.type
_entity_poly.pdbx_seq_one_letter_code
_entity_poly.pdbx_strand_id
1 'polypeptide(L)' 'ESHSVNLKIANKLFVVNTVEIKPEFQKLSEDILKSSVEKLDFSETDNATKIINEWCEQQTEHKIKDIIEN' A
#
# COMPACT_ATOMS: atom_id res chain seq x y z
N GLU A 1 -17.89 -30.90 -7.47
CA GLU A 1 -16.51 -30.40 -7.27
C GLU A 1 -16.58 -29.13 -6.44
N SER A 2 -15.68 -28.97 -5.46
CA SER A 2 -15.60 -27.76 -4.63
C SER A 2 -14.62 -26.78 -5.28
N HIS A 3 -15.12 -25.70 -5.86
CA HIS A 3 -14.27 -24.59 -6.30
C HIS A 3 -13.74 -23.87 -5.06
N SER A 4 -12.43 -23.93 -4.83
CA SER A 4 -11.81 -23.14 -3.77
C SER A 4 -11.69 -21.68 -4.21
N VAL A 5 -12.26 -20.77 -3.43
CA VAL A 5 -12.14 -19.32 -3.65
C VAL A 5 -10.98 -18.82 -2.80
N ASN A 6 -10.02 -18.13 -3.43
CA ASN A 6 -8.93 -17.45 -2.74
C ASN A 6 -9.23 -15.95 -2.72
N LEU A 7 -9.43 -15.39 -1.52
CA LEU A 7 -9.61 -13.96 -1.29
C LEU A 7 -8.39 -13.43 -0.52
N LYS A 8 -7.66 -12.49 -1.12
CA LYS A 8 -6.56 -11.77 -0.48
C LYS A 8 -6.93 -10.31 -0.28
N ILE A 9 -6.62 -9.79 0.90
CA ILE A 9 -6.79 -8.39 1.28
C ILE A 9 -5.45 -7.91 1.82
N ALA A 10 -4.97 -6.78 1.32
CA ALA A 10 -3.75 -6.13 1.76
C ALA A 10 -4.00 -4.62 1.91
N ASN A 11 -3.47 -4.02 2.97
CA ASN A 11 -3.56 -2.59 3.24
C ASN A 11 -2.16 -2.00 3.41
N LYS A 12 -1.95 -0.78 2.91
CA LYS A 12 -0.73 0.00 3.05
C LYS A 12 -1.08 1.48 3.12
N LEU A 13 -0.37 2.22 3.97
CA LEU A 13 -0.47 3.68 4.02
C LEU A 13 0.82 4.28 3.46
N PHE A 14 0.69 5.06 2.38
CA PHE A 14 1.78 5.87 1.84
C PHE A 14 1.59 7.32 2.28
N VAL A 15 2.59 7.90 2.94
CA VAL A 15 2.48 9.22 3.57
C VAL A 15 3.63 10.12 3.13
N VAL A 16 3.39 11.42 2.95
CA VAL A 16 4.44 12.33 2.51
C VAL A 16 5.56 12.42 3.56
N ASN A 17 6.81 12.45 3.11
CA ASN A 17 8.00 12.45 3.98
C ASN A 17 8.02 13.56 5.05
N THR A 18 7.35 14.68 4.79
CA THR A 18 7.32 15.85 5.69
C THR A 18 6.29 15.73 6.82
N VAL A 19 5.40 14.72 6.77
CA VAL A 19 4.38 14.52 7.80
C VAL A 19 4.92 13.57 8.86
N GLU A 20 4.84 14.01 10.12
CA GLU A 20 5.05 13.15 11.27
C GLU A 20 3.77 12.46 11.69
N ILE A 21 3.85 11.14 11.80
CA ILE A 21 2.72 10.30 12.16
C ILE A 21 2.77 10.06 13.65
N LYS A 22 1.66 10.33 14.31
CA LYS A 22 1.52 10.03 15.73
C LYS A 22 1.72 8.53 15.97
N PRO A 23 2.58 8.12 16.92
CA PRO A 23 2.81 6.71 17.21
C PRO A 23 1.52 5.93 17.49
N GLU A 24 0.52 6.57 18.11
CA GLU A 24 -0.78 5.95 18.38
C GLU A 24 -1.55 5.64 17.09
N PHE A 25 -1.46 6.51 16.08
CA PHE A 25 -2.10 6.29 14.79
C PHE A 25 -1.39 5.18 13.99
N GLN A 26 -0.06 5.17 14.03
CA GLN A 26 0.71 4.09 13.38
C GLN A 26 0.35 2.74 14.00
N LYS A 27 0.36 2.64 15.33
CA LYS A 27 -0.02 1.43 16.05
C LYS A 27 -1.45 0.99 15.72
N LEU A 28 -2.41 1.92 15.71
CA LEU A 28 -3.80 1.63 15.35
C LEU A 28 -3.92 1.08 13.92
N SER A 29 -3.18 1.66 12.98
CA SER A 29 -3.18 1.24 11.57
C SER A 29 -2.60 -0.16 11.40
N GLU A 30 -1.51 -0.47 12.10
CA GLU A 30 -0.89 -1.79 12.12
C GLU A 30 -1.82 -2.83 12.80
N ASP A 31 -2.47 -2.46 13.90
CA ASP A 31 -3.31 -3.38 14.67
C ASP A 31 -4.63 -3.71 13.95
N ILE A 32 -5.32 -2.69 13.42
CA ILE A 32 -6.66 -2.83 12.82
C ILE A 32 -6.59 -3.18 11.34
N LEU A 33 -5.81 -2.43 10.56
CA LEU A 33 -5.78 -2.58 9.11
C LEU A 33 -4.71 -3.61 8.67
N LYS A 34 -3.86 -4.07 9.59
CA LYS A 34 -2.65 -4.83 9.26
C LYS A 34 -1.81 -4.10 8.21
N SER A 35 -1.83 -2.77 8.27
CA SER A 35 -1.20 -1.89 7.31
C SER A 35 0.11 -1.38 7.87
N SER A 36 1.21 -1.58 7.13
CA SER A 36 2.43 -0.83 7.40
C SER A 36 2.31 0.59 6.84
N VAL A 37 3.07 1.51 7.43
CA VAL A 37 3.18 2.89 6.93
C VAL A 37 4.52 3.07 6.25
N GLU A 38 4.52 3.67 5.07
CA GLU A 38 5.70 3.99 4.29
C GLU A 38 5.69 5.46 3.93
N LYS A 39 6.79 6.16 4.24
CA LYS A 39 6.95 7.55 3.87
C LYS A 39 7.53 7.61 2.45
N LEU A 40 6.90 8.39 1.56
CA LEU A 40 7.33 8.62 0.18
C LEU A 40 7.53 10.10 -0.12
N ASP A 41 8.43 10.40 -1.07
CA ASP A 41 8.56 11.73 -1.66
C ASP A 41 7.60 11.86 -2.84
N PHE A 42 6.46 12.52 -2.62
CA PHE A 42 5.48 12.76 -3.67
C PHE A 42 5.85 13.90 -4.62
N SER A 43 6.97 14.60 -4.41
CA SER A 43 7.52 15.51 -5.42
C SER A 43 8.19 14.75 -6.57
N GLU A 44 8.64 13.51 -6.33
CA GLU A 44 9.09 12.56 -7.35
C GLU A 44 7.92 11.68 -7.84
N THR A 45 6.93 12.30 -8.50
CA THR A 45 5.67 11.63 -8.88
C THR A 45 5.87 10.28 -9.58
N ASP A 46 6.77 10.20 -10.57
CA ASP A 46 7.04 8.95 -11.30
C ASP A 46 7.57 7.84 -10.38
N ASN A 47 8.44 8.19 -9.44
CA ASN A 47 9.01 7.24 -8.49
C ASN A 47 7.96 6.79 -7.46
N ALA A 48 7.17 7.73 -6.92
CA ALA A 48 6.10 7.42 -5.98
C ALA A 48 5.03 6.51 -6.61
N THR A 49 4.58 6.82 -7.82
CA THR A 49 3.60 6.01 -8.56
C THR A 49 4.15 4.62 -8.84
N LYS A 50 5.42 4.51 -9.27
CA LYS A 50 6.09 3.22 -9.46
C LYS A 50 6.09 2.38 -8.19
N ILE A 51 6.47 2.94 -7.03
CA ILE A 51 6.52 2.22 -5.76
C ILE A 51 5.13 1.69 -5.36
N ILE A 52 4.10 2.52 -5.49
CA ILE A 52 2.73 2.13 -5.13
C ILE A 52 2.22 1.02 -6.05
N ASN A 53 2.41 1.17 -7.36
CA ASN A 53 2.00 0.20 -8.36
C ASN A 53 2.73 -1.14 -8.20
N GLU A 54 4.05 -1.14 -7.99
CA GLU A 54 4.83 -2.35 -7.72
C GLU A 54 4.36 -3.08 -6.45
N TRP A 55 4.04 -2.34 -5.38
CA TRP A 55 3.50 -2.93 -4.16
C TRP A 55 2.14 -3.60 -4.42
N CYS A 56 1.21 -2.91 -5.08
CA CYS A 56 -0.10 -3.46 -5.46
C CYS A 56 0.04 -4.69 -6.36
N GLU A 57 0.97 -4.66 -7.31
CA GLU A 57 1.25 -5.77 -8.21
C GLU A 57 1.69 -7.01 -7.43
N GLN A 58 2.63 -6.85 -6.50
CA GLN A 58 3.11 -7.96 -5.67
C GLN A 58 2.02 -8.53 -4.77
N GLN A 59 1.21 -7.69 -4.11
CA GLN A 59 0.16 -8.16 -3.20
C GLN A 59 -0.98 -8.89 -3.93
N THR A 60 -1.14 -8.64 -5.23
CA THR A 60 -2.23 -9.19 -6.05
C THR A 60 -1.80 -10.31 -6.97
N GLU A 61 -0.55 -10.77 -6.85
CA GLU A 61 0.07 -11.76 -7.75
C GLU A 61 0.00 -11.30 -9.20
N HIS A 62 0.43 -10.06 -9.45
CA HIS A 62 0.51 -9.44 -10.76
C HIS A 62 -0.83 -9.18 -11.47
N LYS A 63 -1.94 -9.24 -10.74
CA LYS A 63 -3.28 -9.01 -11.31
C LYS A 63 -3.67 -7.54 -11.38
N ILE A 64 -3.17 -6.71 -10.47
CA ILE A 64 -3.38 -5.26 -10.45
C ILE A 64 -2.02 -4.59 -10.59
N LYS A 65 -1.76 -3.94 -11.72
CA LYS A 65 -0.43 -3.38 -12.04
C LYS A 65 -0.40 -1.87 -11.87
N ASP A 66 -1.26 -1.18 -12.61
CA ASP A 66 -1.28 0.28 -12.67
C ASP A 66 -2.52 0.79 -11.94
N ILE A 67 -2.54 0.69 -10.61
CA ILE A 67 -3.69 1.14 -9.81
C ILE A 67 -3.80 2.68 -9.79
N ILE A 68 -2.68 3.37 -9.97
CA ILE A 68 -2.57 4.81 -10.06
C ILE A 68 -1.89 5.16 -11.39
N GLU A 69 -2.43 6.18 -12.07
CA GLU A 69 -1.89 6.77 -13.30
C GLU A 69 -1.30 8.17 -13.00
N ASN A 70 -0.33 8.60 -13.81
CA ASN A 70 0.28 9.94 -13.77
C ASN A 70 -0.36 10.88 -14.79
#